data_AF-A0A6C0HLZ5-F1
#
_entry.id   AF-A0A6C0HLZ5-F1
#
_cell.length_a   1.000
_cell.length_b   1.000
_cell.length_c   1.000
_cell.angle_alpha   90.00
_cell.angle_beta   90.00
_cell.angle_gamma   90.00
#
_symmetry.space_group_name_H-M   'P 1'
#
loop_
_entity.id
_entity.type
_entity.pdbx_description
1 polymer ?
#
loop_
_entity_poly.entity_id
_entity_poly.type
_entity_poly.pdbx_seq_one_letter_code
_entity_poly.pdbx_strand_id
1 'polypeptide(L)'
;MPAGAGCIATLKTGDRAGERCGRNAREGSDKCGTHRHWIAPPPRCIGVIRAGTQCTHNGESAAVPTCARHRGTARTVDALGVDVLALPPCSRAGCRRGITAANAHNECAHHQLVRAHRERHQQRVALFRKIHDAYRAIRPPLALGVPLHAAIMREIQRVSMRVFRHLIDFGVEQSEENIRVIAAIYPPRDDAVVIEEDRERHELWNRLFNGGGAGAAAPNTLAGIATSRQSVHASEVVQQAARGMDFLLKVKIPSGWDDESKVLGELKALWTGQEHAALHADMRAWWNQKSCFTTDDYMYRKLLTGLWTYVKSEENDGERRAELEKRMFQECSEAVRMCCQGHTNRLVNVLSGFVPGVEIVVPQPKGEILQQQFALIGAMENLEDRTRRANEVIAELGLTAEEAAPWLEAIE
;
A
#
# COMPACT_ATOMS: atom_id res chain seq x y z
N MET A 1 7.41 51.42 56.49
CA MET A 1 6.78 50.96 55.23
C MET A 1 6.46 49.48 55.38
N PRO A 2 5.26 49.01 55.04
CA PRO A 2 4.95 47.58 55.10
C PRO A 2 5.87 46.82 54.14
N ALA A 3 6.44 45.70 54.60
CA ALA A 3 7.24 44.83 53.74
C ALA A 3 6.38 44.36 52.56
N GLY A 4 6.76 44.73 51.34
CA GLY A 4 6.03 44.32 50.14
C GLY A 4 5.98 42.79 50.03
N ALA A 5 4.84 42.25 49.59
CA ALA A 5 4.67 40.81 49.42
C ALA A 5 5.77 40.23 48.51
N GLY A 6 6.38 39.12 48.91
CA GLY A 6 7.41 38.44 48.12
C GLY A 6 6.85 37.82 46.83
N CYS A 7 7.69 37.64 45.81
CA CYS A 7 7.32 37.01 44.55
C CYS A 7 6.99 35.51 44.74
N ILE A 8 5.87 35.06 44.17
CA ILE A 8 5.42 33.65 44.30
C ILE A 8 6.15 32.65 43.38
N ALA A 9 6.91 33.15 42.40
CA ALA A 9 7.55 32.30 41.39
C ALA A 9 8.73 31.51 41.96
N THR A 10 8.99 30.32 41.41
CA THR A 10 10.19 29.53 41.72
C THR A 10 11.28 29.72 40.67
N LEU A 11 12.54 29.67 41.12
CA LEU A 11 13.71 29.75 40.23
C LEU A 11 13.77 28.51 39.34
N LYS A 12 14.01 28.71 38.03
CA LYS A 12 14.01 27.62 37.03
C LYS A 12 15.37 26.94 36.84
N THR A 13 16.48 27.61 37.17
CA THR A 13 17.85 27.16 36.85
C THR A 13 18.83 27.52 37.95
N GLY A 14 19.96 26.78 38.01
CA GLY A 14 21.02 26.94 39.01
C GLY A 14 20.80 26.11 40.29
N ASP A 15 21.73 26.24 41.25
CA ASP A 15 21.76 25.44 42.49
C ASP A 15 20.54 25.65 43.41
N ARG A 16 19.75 26.69 43.12
CA ARG A 16 18.51 27.06 43.84
C ARG A 16 17.24 26.78 43.01
N ALA A 17 17.33 25.97 41.96
CA ALA A 17 16.18 25.61 41.14
C ALA A 17 15.08 24.96 42.01
N GLY A 18 13.87 25.50 41.95
CA GLY A 18 12.74 25.10 42.80
C GLY A 18 12.52 25.94 44.05
N GLU A 19 13.50 26.77 44.47
CA GLU A 19 13.31 27.69 45.59
C GLU A 19 12.46 28.91 45.18
N ARG A 20 11.76 29.52 46.16
CA ARG A 20 11.00 30.75 45.94
C ARG A 20 11.92 31.91 45.57
N CYS A 21 11.45 32.76 44.66
CA CYS A 21 12.14 33.97 44.27
C CYS A 21 12.23 34.93 45.46
N GLY A 22 13.45 35.27 45.89
CA GLY A 22 13.69 36.22 46.98
C GLY A 22 13.44 37.69 46.65
N ARG A 23 12.85 38.02 45.49
CA ARG A 23 12.56 39.41 45.09
C ARG A 23 11.15 39.79 45.51
N ASN A 24 10.95 41.07 45.84
CA ASN A 24 9.61 41.59 46.11
C ASN A 24 8.75 41.57 44.83
N ALA A 25 7.46 41.29 45.01
CA ALA A 25 6.49 41.38 43.94
C ALA A 25 6.30 42.86 43.54
N ARG A 26 5.87 43.08 42.30
CA ARG A 26 5.47 44.42 41.86
C ARG A 26 4.18 44.83 42.54
N GLU A 27 3.98 46.13 42.72
CA GLU A 27 2.72 46.68 43.21
C GLU A 27 1.55 46.21 42.32
N GLY A 28 0.52 45.62 42.93
CA GLY A 28 -0.62 45.03 42.21
C GLY A 28 -0.35 43.68 41.54
N SER A 29 0.79 43.02 41.79
CA SER A 29 1.13 41.70 41.25
C SER A 29 1.64 40.76 42.35
N ASP A 30 1.49 39.46 42.11
CA ASP A 30 2.10 38.38 42.88
C ASP A 30 3.53 38.04 42.40
N LYS A 31 4.03 38.70 41.35
CA LYS A 31 5.30 38.40 40.68
C LYS A 31 6.23 39.61 40.61
N CYS A 32 7.54 39.35 40.65
CA CYS A 32 8.54 40.36 40.37
C CYS A 32 8.68 40.59 38.85
N GLY A 33 9.33 41.69 38.44
CA GLY A 33 9.46 42.06 37.02
C GLY A 33 10.12 40.98 36.15
N THR A 34 11.06 40.22 36.70
CA THR A 34 11.73 39.10 36.00
C THR A 34 10.87 37.84 35.83
N HIS A 35 9.81 37.69 36.63
CA HIS A 35 8.91 36.54 36.57
C HIS A 35 7.53 36.88 36.00
N ARG A 36 7.40 38.00 35.27
CA ARG A 36 6.12 38.45 34.68
C ARG A 36 5.44 37.40 33.78
N HIS A 37 6.23 36.54 33.12
CA HIS A 37 5.75 35.45 32.27
C HIS A 37 5.81 34.07 32.93
N TRP A 38 6.09 34.00 34.24
CA TRP A 38 6.09 32.74 34.96
C TRP A 38 4.65 32.26 35.13
N ILE A 39 4.38 31.06 34.63
CA ILE A 39 3.11 30.35 34.82
C ILE A 39 3.39 29.29 35.88
N ALA A 40 2.57 29.25 36.93
CA ALA A 40 2.71 28.24 37.97
C ALA A 40 2.61 26.85 37.32
N PRO A 41 3.55 25.93 37.60
CA PRO A 41 3.38 24.56 37.13
C PRO A 41 2.07 24.02 37.72
N PRO A 42 1.24 23.33 36.92
CA PRO A 42 0.01 22.75 37.44
C PRO A 42 0.33 21.79 38.59
N PRO A 43 -0.58 21.64 39.57
CA PRO A 43 -0.35 20.79 40.73
C PRO A 43 0.00 19.36 40.28
N ARG A 44 0.78 18.64 41.08
CA ARG A 44 1.07 17.22 40.79
C ARG A 44 -0.22 16.44 40.69
N CYS A 45 -0.23 15.46 39.78
CA CYS A 45 -1.36 14.59 39.58
C CYS A 45 -1.72 13.88 40.90
N ILE A 46 -2.99 13.95 41.29
CA ILE A 46 -3.48 13.26 42.50
C ILE A 46 -3.79 11.77 42.26
N GLY A 47 -3.66 11.28 41.02
CA GLY A 47 -3.89 9.87 40.68
C GLY A 47 -2.86 8.94 41.30
N VAL A 48 -3.27 7.73 41.65
CA VAL A 48 -2.42 6.69 42.25
C VAL A 48 -2.12 5.61 41.21
N ILE A 49 -0.83 5.32 40.98
CA ILE A 49 -0.43 4.28 40.02
C ILE A 49 -0.71 2.87 40.56
N ARG A 50 -0.54 1.83 39.73
CA ARG A 50 -0.83 0.44 40.11
C ARG A 50 -0.10 0.00 41.38
N ALA A 51 1.12 0.51 41.59
CA ALA A 51 1.98 0.24 42.73
C ALA A 51 1.55 0.94 44.05
N GLY A 52 0.45 1.70 44.06
CA GLY A 52 -0.05 2.37 45.27
C GLY A 52 0.64 3.70 45.60
N THR A 53 1.55 4.18 44.74
CA THR A 53 2.22 5.48 44.91
C THR A 53 1.56 6.58 44.08
N GLN A 54 1.73 7.83 44.51
CA GLN A 54 1.19 8.98 43.79
C GLN A 54 1.87 9.16 42.43
N CYS A 55 1.08 9.49 41.41
CA CYS A 55 1.54 9.82 40.07
C CYS A 55 2.51 11.01 40.10
N THR A 56 3.64 10.85 39.43
CA THR A 56 4.68 11.89 39.35
C THR A 56 4.45 12.90 38.23
N HIS A 57 3.49 12.66 37.34
CA HIS A 57 3.11 13.62 36.29
C HIS A 57 2.36 14.82 36.86
N ASN A 58 2.41 15.95 36.18
CA ASN A 58 1.59 17.11 36.54
C ASN A 58 0.12 16.87 36.14
N GLY A 59 -0.81 17.46 36.90
CA GLY A 59 -2.19 17.63 36.48
C GLY A 59 -2.29 18.52 35.25
N GLU A 60 -3.42 18.49 34.57
CA GLU A 60 -3.61 19.33 33.38
C GLU A 60 -3.84 20.80 33.75
N SER A 61 -4.48 21.04 34.90
CA SER A 61 -4.71 22.38 35.44
C SER A 61 -4.98 22.34 36.94
N ALA A 62 -5.10 23.50 37.58
CA ALA A 62 -5.55 23.56 38.97
C ALA A 62 -6.99 23.02 39.16
N ALA A 63 -7.85 23.16 38.14
CA ALA A 63 -9.22 22.64 38.16
C ALA A 63 -9.29 21.15 37.81
N VAL A 64 -8.27 20.63 37.12
CA VAL A 64 -8.15 19.22 36.74
C VAL A 64 -6.84 18.67 37.33
N PRO A 65 -6.84 18.30 38.62
CA PRO A 65 -5.63 17.87 39.34
C PRO A 65 -5.15 16.49 38.91
N THR A 66 -5.66 15.92 37.82
CA THR A 66 -5.29 14.62 37.27
C THR A 66 -4.61 14.79 35.91
N CYS A 67 -3.59 13.98 35.61
CA CYS A 67 -3.00 13.93 34.27
C CYS A 67 -3.90 13.14 33.30
N ALA A 68 -3.66 13.27 32.00
CA ALA A 68 -4.42 12.58 30.95
C ALA A 68 -4.52 11.05 31.14
N ARG A 69 -3.55 10.42 31.83
CA ARG A 69 -3.56 8.97 32.13
C ARG A 69 -4.47 8.58 33.29
N HIS A 70 -4.73 9.48 34.24
CA HIS A 70 -5.54 9.21 35.44
C HIS A 70 -6.90 9.92 35.42
N ARG A 71 -7.18 10.67 34.36
CA ARG A 71 -8.49 11.27 34.12
C ARG A 71 -9.52 10.15 33.89
N GLY A 72 -10.50 10.04 34.78
CA GLY A 72 -11.59 9.06 34.67
C GLY A 72 -11.23 7.62 35.08
N THR A 73 -10.09 7.39 35.75
CA THR A 73 -9.81 6.07 36.33
C THR A 73 -10.52 5.89 37.67
N ALA A 74 -11.08 4.72 37.94
CA ALA A 74 -11.86 4.43 39.16
C ALA A 74 -11.13 4.82 40.46
N ARG A 75 -9.82 4.57 40.54
CA ARG A 75 -8.99 4.93 41.71
C ARG A 75 -8.91 6.43 42.02
N THR A 76 -9.20 7.29 41.04
CA THR A 76 -9.18 8.75 41.19
C THR A 76 -10.55 9.31 41.56
N VAL A 77 -11.62 8.57 41.28
CA VAL A 77 -13.01 8.94 41.57
C VAL A 77 -13.28 8.81 43.07
N ASP A 78 -12.82 7.71 43.69
CA ASP A 78 -12.97 7.46 45.13
C ASP A 78 -12.27 8.52 46.00
N ALA A 79 -11.13 9.05 45.53
CA ALA A 79 -10.34 10.03 46.29
C ALA A 79 -10.93 11.46 46.27
N LEU A 80 -11.82 11.77 45.33
CA LEU A 80 -12.40 13.12 45.16
C LEU A 80 -13.81 13.26 45.75
N GLY A 81 -14.45 12.17 46.18
CA GLY A 81 -15.82 12.21 46.73
C GLY A 81 -16.87 12.76 45.77
N VAL A 82 -16.57 12.81 44.47
CA VAL A 82 -17.51 13.25 43.44
C VAL A 82 -18.23 12.02 42.92
N ASP A 83 -19.56 12.00 43.03
CA ASP A 83 -20.42 11.04 42.32
C ASP A 83 -20.27 11.25 40.81
N VAL A 84 -19.22 10.65 40.24
CA VAL A 84 -19.02 10.62 38.80
C VAL A 84 -20.05 9.64 38.25
N LEU A 85 -21.07 10.18 37.57
CA LEU A 85 -21.99 9.44 36.70
C LEU A 85 -21.18 8.39 35.91
N ALA A 86 -21.28 7.13 36.33
CA ALA A 86 -20.56 6.04 35.71
C ALA A 86 -21.05 5.89 34.27
N LEU A 87 -20.26 6.34 33.31
CA LEU A 87 -20.57 6.15 31.90
C LEU A 87 -20.51 4.65 31.60
N PRO A 88 -21.54 4.09 30.93
CA PRO A 88 -21.58 2.67 30.63
C PRO A 88 -20.40 2.28 29.73
N PRO A 89 -19.93 1.03 29.77
CA PRO A 89 -18.89 0.55 28.87
C PRO A 89 -19.38 0.58 27.41
N CYS A 90 -18.44 0.64 26.47
CA CYS A 90 -18.78 0.58 25.05
C CYS A 90 -19.49 -0.74 24.70
N SER A 91 -20.64 -0.65 24.05
CA SER A 91 -21.51 -1.78 23.68
C SER A 91 -21.10 -2.51 22.39
N ARG A 92 -20.11 -2.01 21.65
CA ARG A 92 -19.73 -2.58 20.34
C ARG A 92 -18.90 -3.86 20.50
N ALA A 93 -19.35 -4.92 19.83
CA ALA A 93 -18.64 -6.21 19.77
C ALA A 93 -17.18 -6.01 19.30
N GLY A 94 -16.24 -6.64 20.01
CA GLY A 94 -14.81 -6.52 19.73
C GLY A 94 -14.12 -5.29 20.33
N CYS A 95 -14.81 -4.47 21.14
CA CYS A 95 -14.17 -3.37 21.88
C CYS A 95 -13.24 -3.91 22.98
N ARG A 96 -11.95 -4.07 22.67
CA ARG A 96 -10.96 -4.67 23.60
C ARG A 96 -10.52 -3.78 24.77
N ARG A 97 -10.98 -2.52 24.85
CA ARG A 97 -10.33 -1.51 25.70
C ARG A 97 -11.12 -1.08 26.94
N GLY A 98 -12.31 -1.65 27.21
CA GLY A 98 -13.13 -1.23 28.36
C GLY A 98 -13.38 0.28 28.41
N ILE A 99 -13.33 0.96 27.25
CA ILE A 99 -13.43 2.42 27.17
C ILE A 99 -14.87 2.79 27.43
N THR A 100 -15.06 3.78 28.29
CA THR A 100 -16.37 4.37 28.59
C THR A 100 -17.03 4.88 27.32
N ALA A 101 -18.34 4.65 27.22
CA ALA A 101 -19.13 5.22 26.15
C ALA A 101 -19.16 6.74 26.28
N ALA A 102 -18.97 7.44 25.16
CA ALA A 102 -18.93 8.90 25.11
C ALA A 102 -20.22 9.50 24.52
N ASN A 103 -21.21 8.68 24.14
CA ASN A 103 -22.42 9.16 23.46
C ASN A 103 -23.66 8.31 23.79
N ALA A 104 -24.82 8.82 23.37
CA ALA A 104 -26.14 8.19 23.56
C ALA A 104 -26.28 6.80 22.91
N HIS A 105 -25.34 6.40 22.05
CA HIS A 105 -25.33 5.08 21.41
C HIS A 105 -24.45 4.07 22.14
N ASN A 106 -23.95 4.42 23.33
CA ASN A 106 -23.03 3.61 24.11
C ASN A 106 -21.75 3.23 23.34
N GLU A 107 -21.22 4.15 22.51
CA GLU A 107 -20.00 3.94 21.75
C GLU A 107 -18.82 4.69 22.36
N CYS A 108 -17.63 4.07 22.38
CA CYS A 108 -16.40 4.79 22.67
C CYS A 108 -16.01 5.71 21.49
N ALA A 109 -15.14 6.69 21.75
CA ALA A 109 -14.68 7.64 20.72
C ALA A 109 -14.15 6.97 19.45
N HIS A 110 -13.46 5.82 19.58
CA HIS A 110 -12.98 5.06 18.42
C HIS A 110 -14.14 4.52 17.57
N HIS A 111 -15.15 3.90 18.18
CA HIS A 111 -16.29 3.36 17.45
C HIS A 111 -17.17 4.46 16.85
N GLN A 112 -17.28 5.61 17.51
CA GLN A 112 -17.92 6.79 16.95
C GLN A 112 -17.19 7.27 15.68
N LEU A 113 -15.86 7.32 15.68
CA LEU A 113 -15.08 7.67 14.50
C LEU A 113 -15.26 6.66 13.36
N VAL A 114 -15.25 5.36 13.68
CA VAL A 114 -15.50 4.29 12.68
C VAL A 114 -16.90 4.41 12.09
N ARG A 115 -17.91 4.67 12.92
CA ARG A 115 -19.29 4.87 12.46
C ARG A 115 -19.41 6.10 11.58
N ALA A 116 -18.89 7.24 12.02
CA ALA A 116 -18.87 8.47 11.22
C ALA A 116 -18.11 8.31 9.90
N HIS A 117 -17.05 7.49 9.86
CA HIS A 117 -16.37 7.14 8.62
C HIS A 117 -17.26 6.28 7.69
N ARG A 118 -17.93 5.25 8.24
CA ARG A 118 -18.87 4.41 7.48
C ARG A 118 -20.06 5.21 6.94
N GLU A 119 -20.65 6.07 7.74
CA GLU A 119 -21.75 6.96 7.35
C GLU A 119 -21.31 7.90 6.21
N ARG A 120 -20.15 8.56 6.35
CA ARG A 120 -19.58 9.40 5.27
C ARG A 120 -19.30 8.59 4.00
N HIS A 121 -18.78 7.37 4.12
CA HIS A 121 -18.56 6.50 2.97
C HIS A 121 -19.87 6.10 2.28
N GLN A 122 -20.89 5.71 3.05
CA GLN A 122 -22.21 5.38 2.51
C GLN A 122 -22.87 6.57 1.82
N GLN A 123 -22.81 7.76 2.42
CA GLN A 123 -23.28 9.00 1.80
C GLN A 123 -22.57 9.28 0.48
N ARG A 124 -21.23 9.13 0.43
CA ARG A 124 -20.44 9.29 -0.80
C ARG A 124 -20.81 8.27 -1.88
N VAL A 125 -21.01 7.01 -1.53
CA VAL A 125 -21.45 5.97 -2.47
C VAL A 125 -22.85 6.27 -3.00
N ALA A 126 -23.77 6.69 -2.14
CA ALA A 126 -25.13 7.07 -2.54
C ALA A 126 -25.13 8.28 -3.49
N LEU A 127 -24.33 9.31 -3.19
CA LEU A 127 -24.15 10.47 -4.06
C LEU A 127 -23.60 10.06 -5.43
N PHE A 128 -22.53 9.26 -5.46
CA PHE A 128 -21.93 8.80 -6.71
C PHE A 128 -22.92 8.01 -7.56
N ARG A 129 -23.73 7.13 -6.96
CA ARG A 129 -24.81 6.41 -7.66
C ARG A 129 -25.83 7.37 -8.28
N LYS A 130 -26.31 8.36 -7.51
CA LYS A 130 -27.23 9.37 -8.04
C LYS A 130 -26.68 10.11 -9.26
N ILE A 131 -25.41 10.52 -9.21
CA ILE A 131 -24.73 11.18 -10.34
C ILE A 131 -24.62 10.22 -11.54
N HIS A 132 -24.20 8.99 -11.31
CA HIS A 132 -24.06 7.98 -12.35
C HIS A 132 -25.41 7.68 -13.02
N ASP A 133 -26.46 7.48 -12.24
CA ASP A 133 -27.81 7.20 -12.73
C ASP A 133 -28.36 8.38 -13.53
N ALA A 134 -28.06 9.63 -13.15
CA ALA A 134 -28.42 10.82 -13.91
C ALA A 134 -27.78 10.82 -15.31
N TYR A 135 -26.49 10.49 -15.44
CA TYR A 135 -25.84 10.36 -16.76
C TYR A 135 -26.38 9.19 -17.58
N ARG A 136 -26.70 8.06 -16.91
CA ARG A 136 -27.28 6.89 -17.57
C ARG A 136 -28.69 7.20 -18.11
N ALA A 137 -29.48 8.02 -17.41
CA ALA A 137 -30.81 8.41 -17.88
C ALA A 137 -30.75 9.28 -19.16
N ILE A 138 -29.70 10.09 -19.32
CA ILE A 138 -29.47 10.92 -20.53
C ILE A 138 -29.06 10.06 -21.74
N ARG A 139 -28.47 8.88 -21.48
CA ARG A 139 -28.02 7.93 -22.51
C ARG A 139 -28.84 6.65 -22.43
N PRO A 140 -30.08 6.66 -22.98
CA PRO A 140 -30.89 5.45 -22.96
C PRO A 140 -30.10 4.31 -23.62
N PRO A 141 -30.24 3.08 -23.13
CA PRO A 141 -29.61 1.92 -23.76
C PRO A 141 -29.96 1.94 -25.25
N LEU A 142 -28.95 1.88 -26.12
CA LEU A 142 -29.17 1.76 -27.56
C LEU A 142 -30.19 0.63 -27.79
N ALA A 143 -31.22 0.91 -28.59
CA ALA A 143 -32.46 0.12 -28.72
C ALA A 143 -32.29 -1.33 -29.24
N LEU A 144 -31.06 -1.84 -29.35
CA LEU A 144 -30.72 -3.10 -30.01
C LEU A 144 -30.33 -4.24 -29.06
N GLY A 145 -30.59 -4.12 -27.76
CA GLY A 145 -30.31 -5.22 -26.81
C GLY A 145 -28.82 -5.53 -26.64
N VAL A 146 -27.94 -4.69 -27.21
CA VAL A 146 -26.50 -4.74 -26.98
C VAL A 146 -26.25 -4.05 -25.64
N PRO A 147 -25.53 -4.68 -24.69
CA PRO A 147 -25.05 -3.98 -23.50
C PRO A 147 -24.40 -2.66 -23.93
N LEU A 148 -24.69 -1.56 -23.22
CA LEU A 148 -24.10 -0.25 -23.53
C LEU A 148 -22.59 -0.46 -23.76
N HIS A 149 -22.08 -0.04 -24.93
CA HIS A 149 -20.70 -0.30 -25.34
C HIS A 149 -19.78 0.03 -24.15
N ALA A 150 -18.89 -0.89 -23.75
CA ALA A 150 -18.14 -0.74 -22.50
C ALA A 150 -17.37 0.61 -22.43
N ALA A 151 -16.98 1.15 -23.58
CA ALA A 151 -16.42 2.50 -23.72
C ALA A 151 -17.35 3.61 -23.22
N ILE A 152 -18.64 3.56 -23.55
CA ILE A 152 -19.65 4.53 -23.12
C ILE A 152 -19.84 4.43 -21.59
N MET A 153 -19.88 3.22 -21.03
CA MET A 153 -19.94 3.05 -19.57
C MET A 153 -18.70 3.63 -18.86
N ARG A 154 -17.51 3.42 -19.43
CA ARG A 154 -16.26 4.03 -18.92
C ARG A 154 -16.32 5.55 -19.00
N GLU A 155 -16.91 6.12 -20.05
CA GLU A 155 -17.10 7.56 -20.17
C GLU A 155 -18.06 8.10 -19.11
N ILE A 156 -19.23 7.46 -18.95
CA ILE A 156 -20.21 7.81 -17.90
C ILE A 156 -19.55 7.80 -16.52
N GLN A 157 -18.79 6.76 -16.20
CA GLN A 157 -18.07 6.66 -14.94
C GLN A 157 -17.05 7.79 -14.77
N ARG A 158 -16.32 8.12 -15.83
CA ARG A 158 -15.31 9.18 -15.84
C ARG A 158 -15.92 10.55 -15.56
N VAL A 159 -17.01 10.93 -16.25
CA VAL A 159 -17.68 12.22 -16.00
C VAL A 159 -18.38 12.24 -14.64
N SER A 160 -18.96 11.12 -14.21
CA SER A 160 -19.54 10.99 -12.86
C SER A 160 -18.51 11.26 -11.77
N MET A 161 -17.27 10.78 -11.94
CA MET A 161 -16.19 11.03 -10.99
C MET A 161 -15.77 12.50 -10.95
N ARG A 162 -15.82 13.22 -12.09
CA ARG A 162 -15.53 14.66 -12.14
C ARG A 162 -16.57 15.47 -11.39
N VAL A 163 -17.86 15.21 -11.64
CA VAL A 163 -18.97 15.83 -10.90
C VAL A 163 -18.87 15.52 -9.41
N PHE A 164 -18.62 14.25 -9.06
CA PHE A 164 -18.48 13.83 -7.67
C PHE A 164 -17.36 14.58 -6.95
N ARG A 165 -16.18 14.69 -7.56
CA ARG A 165 -15.07 15.47 -7.00
C ARG A 165 -15.42 16.94 -6.88
N HIS A 166 -16.04 17.53 -7.89
CA HIS A 166 -16.44 18.93 -7.85
C HIS A 166 -17.38 19.22 -6.66
N LEU A 167 -18.40 18.38 -6.44
CA LEU A 167 -19.31 18.56 -5.31
C LEU A 167 -18.61 18.42 -3.96
N ILE A 168 -17.67 17.49 -3.83
CA ILE A 168 -16.97 17.22 -2.57
C ILE A 168 -15.88 18.26 -2.28
N ASP A 169 -15.05 18.59 -3.27
CA ASP A 169 -13.86 19.42 -3.11
C ASP A 169 -14.24 20.91 -2.93
N PHE A 170 -15.34 21.36 -3.54
CA PHE A 170 -15.85 22.73 -3.40
C PHE A 170 -16.94 22.87 -2.34
N GLY A 171 -17.28 21.79 -1.62
CA GLY A 171 -18.30 21.83 -0.56
C GLY A 171 -19.69 22.25 -1.05
N VAL A 172 -20.02 21.93 -2.30
CA VAL A 172 -21.32 22.28 -2.90
C VAL A 172 -22.41 21.42 -2.29
N GLU A 173 -23.56 22.02 -2.00
CA GLU A 173 -24.72 21.30 -1.49
C GLU A 173 -25.16 20.21 -2.48
N GLN A 174 -25.42 19.00 -1.98
CA GLN A 174 -25.68 17.80 -2.79
C GLN A 174 -27.16 17.66 -3.17
N SER A 175 -27.78 18.76 -3.59
CA SER A 175 -29.16 18.78 -4.10
C SER A 175 -29.24 18.23 -5.53
N GLU A 176 -30.40 17.76 -5.96
CA GLU A 176 -30.59 17.28 -7.35
C GLU A 176 -30.34 18.39 -8.37
N GLU A 177 -30.71 19.63 -8.04
CA GLU A 177 -30.48 20.80 -8.87
C GLU A 177 -28.98 21.05 -9.06
N ASN A 178 -28.20 21.07 -7.97
CA ASN A 178 -26.76 21.26 -8.04
C ASN A 178 -26.07 20.12 -8.80
N ILE A 179 -26.51 18.87 -8.60
CA ILE A 179 -26.01 17.73 -9.38
C ILE A 179 -26.25 17.96 -10.88
N ARG A 180 -27.44 18.42 -11.28
CA ARG A 180 -27.76 18.71 -12.70
C ARG A 180 -26.92 19.86 -13.25
N VAL A 181 -26.77 20.95 -12.51
CA VAL A 181 -25.95 22.12 -12.90
C VAL A 181 -24.50 21.71 -13.10
N ILE A 182 -23.90 21.00 -12.14
CA ILE A 182 -22.50 20.55 -12.26
C ILE A 182 -22.35 19.47 -13.34
N ALA A 183 -23.33 18.58 -13.53
CA ALA A 183 -23.30 17.60 -14.61
C ALA A 183 -23.30 18.27 -16.00
N ALA A 184 -23.98 19.41 -16.16
CA ALA A 184 -23.96 20.19 -17.40
C ALA A 184 -22.59 20.83 -17.69
N ILE A 185 -21.76 21.07 -16.67
CA ILE A 185 -20.36 21.53 -16.83
C ILE A 185 -19.46 20.41 -17.36
N TYR A 186 -19.79 19.16 -17.04
CA TYR A 186 -19.04 17.97 -17.45
C TYR A 186 -19.89 17.07 -18.38
N PRO A 187 -20.30 17.56 -19.57
CA PRO A 187 -21.08 16.73 -20.49
C PRO A 187 -20.24 15.52 -20.95
N PRO A 188 -20.84 14.34 -21.10
CA PRO A 188 -20.14 13.20 -21.67
C PRO A 188 -19.88 13.46 -23.16
N ARG A 189 -18.74 13.01 -23.66
CA ARG A 189 -18.36 13.20 -25.08
C ARG A 189 -19.27 12.40 -26.00
N ASP A 190 -19.47 12.87 -27.22
CA ASP A 190 -20.31 12.20 -28.22
C ASP A 190 -20.01 10.69 -28.33
N ASP A 191 -21.05 9.87 -28.46
CA ASP A 191 -20.91 8.41 -28.45
C ASP A 191 -20.07 7.90 -29.63
N ALA A 192 -20.17 8.52 -30.80
CA ALA A 192 -19.38 8.14 -31.96
C ALA A 192 -17.89 8.37 -31.70
N VAL A 193 -17.54 9.50 -31.08
CA VAL A 193 -16.15 9.82 -30.70
C VAL A 193 -15.62 8.83 -29.65
N VAL A 194 -16.42 8.51 -28.63
CA VAL A 194 -16.02 7.57 -27.58
C VAL A 194 -15.81 6.15 -28.12
N ILE A 195 -16.69 5.71 -29.03
CA ILE A 195 -16.59 4.39 -29.68
C ILE A 195 -15.35 4.35 -30.59
N GLU A 196 -15.15 5.38 -31.41
CA GLU A 196 -14.01 5.43 -32.34
C GLU A 196 -12.68 5.42 -31.61
N GLU A 197 -12.50 6.25 -30.57
CA GLU A 197 -11.28 6.23 -29.76
C GLU A 197 -11.05 4.88 -29.06
N ASP A 198 -12.12 4.17 -28.67
CA ASP A 198 -11.98 2.85 -28.08
C ASP A 198 -11.54 1.81 -29.11
N ARG A 199 -12.06 1.93 -30.34
CA ARG A 199 -11.64 1.13 -31.49
C ARG A 199 -10.17 1.39 -31.83
N GLU A 200 -9.76 2.65 -31.99
CA GLU A 200 -8.37 3.03 -32.25
C GLU A 200 -7.43 2.57 -31.14
N ARG A 201 -7.84 2.68 -29.88
CA ARG A 201 -7.07 2.17 -28.74
C ARG A 201 -6.93 0.65 -28.80
N HIS A 202 -8.00 -0.05 -29.15
CA HIS A 202 -7.99 -1.51 -29.29
C HIS A 202 -7.12 -1.94 -30.48
N GLU A 203 -7.17 -1.23 -31.60
CA GLU A 203 -6.31 -1.46 -32.77
C GLU A 203 -4.84 -1.16 -32.47
N LEU A 204 -4.54 -0.06 -31.77
CA LEU A 204 -3.19 0.25 -31.31
C LEU A 204 -2.70 -0.82 -30.33
N TRP A 205 -3.54 -1.24 -29.39
CA TRP A 205 -3.20 -2.33 -28.47
C TRP A 205 -2.95 -3.64 -29.24
N ASN A 206 -3.79 -3.98 -30.21
CA ASN A 206 -3.56 -5.15 -31.06
C ASN A 206 -2.29 -5.03 -31.91
N ARG A 207 -1.95 -3.85 -32.44
CA ARG A 207 -0.70 -3.64 -33.18
C ARG A 207 0.53 -3.77 -32.28
N LEU A 208 0.50 -3.18 -31.09
CA LEU A 208 1.63 -3.18 -30.15
C LEU A 208 1.81 -4.51 -29.43
N PHE A 209 0.72 -5.25 -29.18
CA PHE A 209 0.74 -6.43 -28.31
C PHE A 209 0.35 -7.74 -29.02
N ASN A 210 -0.35 -7.69 -30.17
CA ASN A 210 -0.81 -8.86 -30.93
C ASN A 210 -0.32 -8.89 -32.39
N GLY A 211 0.60 -7.99 -32.79
CA GLY A 211 1.11 -7.87 -34.17
C GLY A 211 2.03 -9.00 -34.65
N GLY A 212 2.08 -10.13 -33.94
CA GLY A 212 2.83 -11.33 -34.36
C GLY A 212 1.96 -12.57 -34.22
N GLY A 213 1.45 -13.07 -35.35
CA GLY A 213 0.80 -14.39 -35.45
C GLY A 213 -0.71 -14.37 -35.25
N ALA A 214 -1.44 -14.26 -36.36
CA ALA A 214 -2.84 -14.65 -36.41
C ALA A 214 -2.95 -16.16 -36.15
N GLY A 215 -3.57 -16.56 -35.03
CA GLY A 215 -3.88 -17.97 -34.81
C GLY A 215 -3.96 -18.44 -33.36
N ALA A 216 -4.52 -17.68 -32.41
CA ALA A 216 -4.95 -18.26 -31.14
C ALA A 216 -6.03 -17.42 -30.44
N ALA A 217 -7.03 -18.12 -29.91
CA ALA A 217 -8.19 -17.72 -29.10
C ALA A 217 -8.33 -16.26 -28.60
N ALA A 218 -9.57 -15.77 -28.63
CA ALA A 218 -9.99 -14.43 -28.24
C ALA A 218 -9.33 -13.91 -26.92
N PRO A 219 -8.74 -12.70 -26.93
CA PRO A 219 -7.84 -12.18 -25.88
C PRO A 219 -8.52 -11.84 -24.54
N ASN A 220 -9.84 -12.01 -24.43
CA ASN A 220 -10.62 -11.66 -23.22
C ASN A 220 -11.05 -12.87 -22.39
N THR A 221 -10.50 -14.05 -22.66
CA THR A 221 -10.75 -15.24 -21.84
C THR A 221 -9.60 -15.45 -20.85
N LEU A 222 -9.90 -15.98 -19.65
CA LEU A 222 -8.85 -16.38 -18.70
C LEU A 222 -7.84 -17.34 -19.34
N ALA A 223 -8.30 -18.17 -20.27
CA ALA A 223 -7.45 -19.02 -21.09
C ALA A 223 -6.49 -18.20 -21.97
N GLY A 224 -6.97 -17.17 -22.68
CA GLY A 224 -6.14 -16.28 -23.49
C GLY A 224 -5.12 -15.46 -22.69
N ILE A 225 -5.45 -15.10 -21.44
CA ILE A 225 -4.50 -14.44 -20.52
C ILE A 225 -3.48 -15.45 -19.98
N ALA A 226 -3.86 -16.69 -19.74
CA ALA A 226 -2.95 -17.75 -19.28
C ALA A 226 -1.98 -18.21 -20.38
N THR A 227 -2.40 -18.17 -21.65
CA THR A 227 -1.55 -18.53 -22.79
C THR A 227 -0.76 -17.34 -23.36
N SER A 228 -1.02 -16.12 -22.89
CA SER A 228 -0.23 -14.95 -23.29
C SER A 228 1.21 -15.10 -22.82
N ARG A 229 2.16 -14.98 -23.75
CA ARG A 229 3.61 -15.03 -23.46
C ARG A 229 4.11 -13.85 -22.62
N GLN A 230 3.31 -12.78 -22.52
CA GLN A 230 3.56 -11.64 -21.63
C GLN A 230 2.83 -11.77 -20.29
N SER A 231 2.08 -12.85 -20.10
CA SER A 231 1.45 -13.13 -18.83
C SER A 231 2.52 -13.45 -17.81
N VAL A 232 2.41 -12.82 -16.64
CA VAL A 232 3.13 -13.26 -15.43
C VAL A 232 2.76 -14.69 -15.01
N HIS A 233 1.77 -15.28 -15.67
CA HIS A 233 1.34 -16.68 -15.56
C HIS A 233 1.77 -17.56 -16.74
N ALA A 234 2.60 -17.07 -17.67
CA ALA A 234 3.18 -17.89 -18.72
C ALA A 234 3.98 -19.05 -18.08
N SER A 235 3.90 -20.24 -18.67
CA SER A 235 4.44 -21.47 -18.07
C SER A 235 5.93 -21.38 -17.75
N GLU A 236 6.67 -20.65 -18.58
CA GLU A 236 8.10 -20.40 -18.48
C GLU A 236 8.42 -19.50 -17.28
N VAL A 237 7.63 -18.43 -17.08
CA VAL A 237 7.74 -17.54 -15.93
C VAL A 237 7.37 -18.29 -14.64
N VAL A 238 6.36 -19.16 -14.69
CA VAL A 238 5.96 -20.01 -13.56
C VAL A 238 7.06 -21.01 -13.21
N GLN A 239 7.68 -21.66 -14.21
CA GLN A 239 8.79 -22.60 -13.99
C GLN A 239 10.04 -21.91 -13.42
N GLN A 240 10.37 -20.71 -13.91
CA GLN A 240 11.47 -19.91 -13.38
C GLN A 240 11.21 -19.52 -11.92
N ALA A 241 10.00 -18.99 -11.65
CA ALA A 241 9.58 -18.67 -10.29
C ALA A 241 9.66 -19.88 -9.37
N ALA A 242 9.24 -21.07 -9.85
CA ALA A 242 9.31 -22.31 -9.08
C ALA A 242 10.74 -22.68 -8.67
N ARG A 243 11.73 -22.54 -9.56
CA ARG A 243 13.15 -22.80 -9.23
C ARG A 243 13.68 -21.85 -8.17
N GLY A 244 13.39 -20.56 -8.30
CA GLY A 244 13.80 -19.57 -7.30
C GLY A 244 13.10 -19.76 -5.96
N MET A 245 11.81 -20.11 -5.96
CA MET A 245 11.06 -20.43 -4.74
C MET A 245 11.64 -21.67 -4.05
N ASP A 246 11.94 -22.74 -4.81
CA ASP A 246 12.56 -23.95 -4.28
C ASP A 246 13.94 -23.66 -3.65
N PHE A 247 14.75 -22.82 -4.29
CA PHE A 247 16.01 -22.36 -3.70
C PHE A 247 15.78 -21.63 -2.36
N LEU A 248 14.90 -20.62 -2.33
CA LEU A 248 14.63 -19.83 -1.13
C LEU A 248 14.07 -20.66 0.03
N LEU A 249 13.23 -21.65 -0.27
CA LEU A 249 12.66 -22.56 0.72
C LEU A 249 13.69 -23.54 1.31
N LYS A 250 14.81 -23.78 0.61
CA LYS A 250 15.92 -24.63 1.08
C LYS A 250 16.97 -23.87 1.88
N VAL A 251 16.93 -22.53 1.89
CA VAL A 251 17.84 -21.70 2.72
C VAL A 251 17.65 -22.06 4.19
N LYS A 252 18.75 -22.35 4.90
CA LYS A 252 18.71 -22.69 6.32
C LYS A 252 18.41 -21.45 7.16
N ILE A 253 17.16 -21.34 7.62
CA ILE A 253 16.70 -20.22 8.45
C ILE A 253 17.18 -20.41 9.90
N PRO A 254 17.85 -19.42 10.52
CA PRO A 254 18.22 -19.49 11.93
C PRO A 254 16.98 -19.54 12.84
N SER A 255 17.10 -20.17 14.01
CA SER A 255 15.99 -20.27 14.96
C SER A 255 15.48 -18.88 15.39
N GLY A 256 14.16 -18.69 15.41
CA GLY A 256 13.50 -17.43 15.81
C GLY A 256 13.41 -16.35 14.73
N TRP A 257 13.77 -16.66 13.48
CA TRP A 257 13.65 -15.74 12.33
C TRP A 257 12.29 -15.81 11.63
N ASP A 258 11.36 -16.59 12.17
CA ASP A 258 9.93 -16.55 11.86
C ASP A 258 9.20 -15.34 12.50
N ASP A 259 9.90 -14.58 13.36
CA ASP A 259 9.42 -13.35 13.98
C ASP A 259 9.49 -12.16 13.00
N GLU A 260 8.35 -11.46 12.85
CA GLU A 260 8.22 -10.24 12.05
C GLU A 260 9.28 -9.19 12.40
N SER A 261 9.61 -9.05 13.69
CA SER A 261 10.55 -8.05 14.18
C SER A 261 12.00 -8.30 13.74
N LYS A 262 12.34 -9.54 13.37
CA LYS A 262 13.68 -9.89 12.88
C LYS A 262 13.85 -9.58 11.41
N VAL A 263 12.90 -9.98 10.58
CA VAL A 263 13.01 -9.74 9.13
C VAL A 263 12.50 -8.36 8.77
N LEU A 264 11.21 -8.06 9.01
CA LEU A 264 10.63 -6.77 8.64
C LEU A 264 11.19 -5.62 9.49
N GLY A 265 11.57 -5.89 10.75
CA GLY A 265 12.23 -4.89 11.60
C GLY A 265 13.61 -4.47 11.06
N GLU A 266 14.43 -5.43 10.62
CA GLU A 266 15.72 -5.16 9.99
C GLU A 266 15.56 -4.43 8.65
N LEU A 267 14.67 -4.92 7.77
CA LEU A 267 14.40 -4.28 6.48
C LEU A 267 13.86 -2.85 6.64
N LYS A 268 13.03 -2.61 7.67
CA LYS A 268 12.55 -1.26 8.00
C LYS A 268 13.66 -0.35 8.52
N ALA A 269 14.63 -0.89 9.25
CA ALA A 269 15.80 -0.13 9.68
C ALA A 269 16.75 0.16 8.51
N LEU A 270 16.82 -0.72 7.51
CA LEU A 270 17.63 -0.54 6.30
C LEU A 270 17.01 0.48 5.34
N TRP A 271 15.71 0.35 5.06
CA TRP A 271 14.98 1.20 4.12
C TRP A 271 14.24 2.32 4.85
N THR A 272 15.03 3.22 5.46
CA THR A 272 14.50 4.39 6.18
C THR A 272 13.90 5.41 5.22
N GLY A 273 12.87 6.13 5.66
CA GLY A 273 12.18 7.14 4.86
C GLY A 273 10.67 7.12 5.09
N GLN A 274 10.03 8.29 5.13
CA GLN A 274 8.56 8.36 5.22
C GLN A 274 7.90 7.92 3.91
N GLU A 275 8.57 8.14 2.79
CA GLU A 275 8.21 7.72 1.44
C GLU A 275 8.05 6.19 1.34
N HIS A 276 8.74 5.41 2.17
CA HIS A 276 8.65 3.95 2.19
C HIS A 276 7.54 3.40 3.10
N ALA A 277 6.74 4.26 3.75
CA ALA A 277 5.68 3.81 4.66
C ALA A 277 4.65 2.90 3.98
N ALA A 278 4.33 3.17 2.70
CA ALA A 278 3.41 2.34 1.92
C ALA A 278 4.00 0.95 1.63
N LEU A 279 5.29 0.89 1.26
CA LEU A 279 6.02 -0.37 1.06
C LEU A 279 6.03 -1.22 2.35
N HIS A 280 6.42 -0.63 3.48
CA HIS A 280 6.47 -1.34 4.76
C HIS A 280 5.09 -1.85 5.21
N ALA A 281 4.02 -1.09 4.93
CA ALA A 281 2.66 -1.51 5.22
C ALA A 281 2.22 -2.69 4.33
N ASP A 282 2.57 -2.65 3.04
CA ASP A 282 2.28 -3.70 2.07
C ASP A 282 3.02 -5.00 2.41
N MET A 283 4.34 -4.94 2.66
CA MET A 283 5.14 -6.08 3.10
C MET A 283 4.61 -6.72 4.38
N ARG A 284 4.19 -5.90 5.37
CA ARG A 284 3.56 -6.41 6.60
C ARG A 284 2.22 -7.09 6.33
N ALA A 285 1.41 -6.58 5.40
CA ALA A 285 0.15 -7.20 5.04
C ALA A 285 0.39 -8.60 4.45
N TRP A 286 1.33 -8.72 3.50
CA TRP A 286 1.70 -10.01 2.89
C TRP A 286 2.43 -10.95 3.84
N TRP A 287 3.24 -10.43 4.76
CA TRP A 287 3.83 -11.22 5.84
C TRP A 287 2.79 -11.94 6.67
N ASN A 288 1.66 -11.28 6.93
CA ASN A 288 0.54 -11.79 7.73
C ASN A 288 -0.51 -12.53 6.88
N GLN A 289 -0.33 -12.60 5.57
CA GLN A 289 -1.22 -13.33 4.66
C GLN A 289 -1.02 -14.84 4.86
N LYS A 290 -2.07 -15.51 5.35
CA LYS A 290 -2.02 -16.95 5.65
C LYS A 290 -1.93 -17.83 4.42
N SER A 291 -2.63 -17.44 3.34
CA SER A 291 -2.80 -18.29 2.16
C SER A 291 -2.44 -17.52 0.91
N CYS A 292 -1.52 -18.08 0.11
CA CYS A 292 -1.09 -17.57 -1.18
C CYS A 292 -1.38 -18.56 -2.32
N PHE A 293 -0.74 -19.74 -2.27
CA PHE A 293 -0.90 -20.83 -3.23
C PHE A 293 -1.75 -21.96 -2.63
N THR A 294 -1.55 -22.26 -1.35
CA THR A 294 -2.35 -23.22 -0.59
C THR A 294 -2.83 -22.60 0.72
N THR A 295 -3.81 -23.24 1.36
CA THR A 295 -4.31 -22.79 2.66
C THR A 295 -3.21 -22.84 3.72
N ASP A 296 -3.03 -21.75 4.48
CA ASP A 296 -2.10 -21.64 5.61
C ASP A 296 -0.61 -21.86 5.23
N ASP A 297 -0.21 -21.50 4.01
CA ASP A 297 1.16 -21.65 3.53
C ASP A 297 2.13 -20.56 4.02
N TYR A 298 1.64 -19.37 4.35
CA TYR A 298 2.42 -18.15 4.61
C TYR A 298 3.56 -17.96 3.59
N MET A 299 3.30 -18.21 2.30
CA MET A 299 4.37 -18.36 1.32
C MET A 299 5.27 -17.12 1.23
N TYR A 300 4.67 -15.92 1.19
CA TYR A 300 5.44 -14.67 1.15
C TYR A 300 6.40 -14.55 2.34
N ARG A 301 5.95 -14.88 3.55
CA ARG A 301 6.78 -14.88 4.76
C ARG A 301 7.97 -15.82 4.62
N LYS A 302 7.73 -17.07 4.18
CA LYS A 302 8.77 -18.08 4.03
C LYS A 302 9.83 -17.64 3.00
N LEU A 303 9.38 -17.18 1.83
CA LEU A 303 10.27 -16.72 0.76
C LEU A 303 11.05 -15.46 1.16
N LEU A 304 10.40 -14.47 1.78
CA LEU A 304 11.08 -13.26 2.24
C LEU A 304 12.12 -13.57 3.33
N THR A 305 11.81 -14.48 4.24
CA THR A 305 12.74 -14.93 5.29
C THR A 305 13.94 -15.65 4.70
N GLY A 306 13.70 -16.58 3.76
CA GLY A 306 14.74 -17.28 3.02
C GLY A 306 15.63 -16.31 2.23
N LEU A 307 15.02 -15.34 1.55
CA LEU A 307 15.75 -14.33 0.78
C LEU A 307 16.62 -13.47 1.68
N TRP A 308 16.06 -12.95 2.77
CA TRP A 308 16.82 -12.11 3.70
C TRP A 308 17.97 -12.89 4.36
N THR A 309 17.73 -14.15 4.71
CA THR A 309 18.77 -15.03 5.26
C THR A 309 19.90 -15.24 4.25
N TYR A 310 19.55 -15.47 2.97
CA TYR A 310 20.53 -15.60 1.90
C TYR A 310 21.33 -14.31 1.67
N VAL A 311 20.68 -13.15 1.60
CA VAL A 311 21.37 -11.86 1.45
C VAL A 311 22.37 -11.63 2.59
N LYS A 312 22.03 -12.03 3.81
CA LYS A 312 22.95 -11.94 4.96
C LYS A 312 24.05 -13.00 4.96
N SER A 313 23.87 -14.16 4.33
CA SER A 313 24.97 -15.14 4.22
C SER A 313 26.08 -14.67 3.29
N GLU A 314 25.82 -13.72 2.41
CA GLU A 314 26.81 -13.09 1.52
C GLU A 314 27.67 -12.03 2.25
N GLU A 315 27.71 -12.01 3.59
CA GLU A 315 28.44 -11.03 4.41
C GLU A 315 29.95 -10.92 4.09
N ASN A 316 30.57 -11.97 3.54
CA ASN A 316 31.97 -11.96 3.15
C ASN A 316 32.23 -11.23 1.81
N ASP A 317 31.19 -10.95 1.03
CA ASP A 317 31.24 -10.23 -0.24
C ASP A 317 30.32 -8.99 -0.15
N GLY A 318 30.86 -7.93 0.44
CA GLY A 318 30.10 -6.71 0.74
C GLY A 318 29.50 -6.02 -0.49
N GLU A 319 30.16 -6.11 -1.65
CA GLU A 319 29.65 -5.54 -2.90
C GLU A 319 28.46 -6.33 -3.43
N ARG A 320 28.57 -7.67 -3.44
CA ARG A 320 27.49 -8.57 -3.83
C ARG A 320 26.28 -8.43 -2.90
N ARG A 321 26.52 -8.34 -1.60
CA ARG A 321 25.45 -8.09 -0.61
C ARG A 321 24.75 -6.76 -0.86
N ALA A 322 25.50 -5.68 -1.09
CA ALA A 322 24.92 -4.36 -1.32
C ALA A 322 24.04 -4.32 -2.58
N GLU A 323 24.46 -4.97 -3.67
CA GLU A 323 23.64 -5.03 -4.88
C GLU A 323 22.38 -5.89 -4.68
N LEU A 324 22.48 -7.00 -3.94
CA LEU A 324 21.32 -7.81 -3.55
C LEU A 324 20.32 -7.01 -2.69
N GLU A 325 20.79 -6.25 -1.69
CA GLU A 325 19.94 -5.39 -0.85
C GLU A 325 19.23 -4.31 -1.68
N LYS A 326 19.96 -3.66 -2.59
CA LYS A 326 19.43 -2.66 -3.52
C LYS A 326 18.38 -3.25 -4.46
N ARG A 327 18.65 -4.40 -5.06
CA ARG A 327 17.71 -5.08 -5.96
C ARG A 327 16.47 -5.58 -5.21
N MET A 328 16.66 -6.10 -4.00
CA MET A 328 15.57 -6.49 -3.13
C MET A 328 14.62 -5.32 -2.83
N PHE A 329 15.18 -4.14 -2.52
CA PHE A 329 14.39 -2.92 -2.33
C PHE A 329 13.58 -2.55 -3.59
N GLN A 330 14.21 -2.57 -4.77
CA GLN A 330 13.55 -2.24 -6.04
C GLN A 330 12.39 -3.19 -6.34
N GLU A 331 12.64 -4.51 -6.29
CA GLU A 331 11.62 -5.51 -6.60
C GLU A 331 10.46 -5.49 -5.60
N CYS A 332 10.73 -5.29 -4.30
CA CYS A 332 9.68 -5.12 -3.30
C CYS A 332 8.87 -3.83 -3.49
N SER A 333 9.52 -2.74 -3.92
CA SER A 333 8.83 -1.48 -4.26
C SER A 333 7.92 -1.64 -5.48
N GLU A 334 8.37 -2.35 -6.51
CA GLU A 334 7.58 -2.64 -7.71
C GLU A 334 6.46 -3.66 -7.48
N ALA A 335 6.57 -4.50 -6.44
CA ALA A 335 5.54 -5.47 -6.08
C ALA A 335 4.29 -4.82 -5.46
N VAL A 336 4.39 -3.59 -4.94
CA VAL A 336 3.28 -2.92 -4.25
C VAL A 336 2.03 -2.88 -5.13
N ARG A 337 0.89 -3.33 -4.59
CA ARG A 337 -0.41 -3.51 -5.27
C ARG A 337 -0.48 -4.66 -6.29
N MET A 338 0.51 -5.55 -6.35
CA MET A 338 0.40 -6.78 -7.13
C MET A 338 -0.35 -7.88 -6.37
N CYS A 339 -0.71 -8.96 -7.07
CA CYS A 339 -1.26 -10.17 -6.47
C CYS A 339 -0.16 -10.99 -5.75
N CYS A 340 -0.52 -12.12 -5.13
CA CYS A 340 0.45 -12.93 -4.39
C CYS A 340 1.56 -13.48 -5.29
N GLN A 341 1.20 -14.03 -6.46
CA GLN A 341 2.19 -14.50 -7.44
C GLN A 341 3.11 -13.36 -7.92
N GLY A 342 2.58 -12.14 -8.06
CA GLY A 342 3.38 -10.97 -8.35
C GLY A 342 4.44 -10.71 -7.28
N HIS A 343 4.04 -10.72 -6.01
CA HIS A 343 4.97 -10.55 -4.89
C HIS A 343 6.04 -11.64 -4.84
N THR A 344 5.65 -12.91 -4.96
CA THR A 344 6.60 -14.03 -4.87
C THR A 344 7.57 -14.05 -6.06
N ASN A 345 7.10 -13.71 -7.27
CA ASN A 345 7.98 -13.61 -8.44
C ASN A 345 8.99 -12.48 -8.29
N ARG A 346 8.57 -11.31 -7.76
CA ARG A 346 9.46 -10.19 -7.48
C ARG A 346 10.55 -10.55 -6.47
N LEU A 347 10.23 -11.32 -5.43
CA LEU A 347 11.25 -11.84 -4.50
C LEU A 347 12.25 -12.76 -5.19
N VAL A 348 11.79 -13.64 -6.09
CA VAL A 348 12.66 -14.53 -6.87
C VAL A 348 13.57 -13.75 -7.82
N ASN A 349 13.07 -12.67 -8.43
CA ASN A 349 13.84 -11.87 -9.39
C ASN A 349 15.13 -11.27 -8.79
N VAL A 350 15.17 -11.07 -7.48
CA VAL A 350 16.36 -10.61 -6.75
C VAL A 350 17.55 -11.55 -6.96
N LEU A 351 17.30 -12.86 -7.09
CA LEU A 351 18.33 -13.89 -7.25
C LEU A 351 18.93 -13.96 -8.65
N SER A 352 18.31 -13.28 -9.63
CA SER A 352 18.70 -13.41 -11.03
C SER A 352 20.09 -12.83 -11.29
N GLY A 353 21.00 -13.68 -11.76
CA GLY A 353 22.41 -13.34 -11.96
C GLY A 353 23.29 -13.54 -10.72
N PHE A 354 22.71 -13.93 -9.58
CA PHE A 354 23.45 -14.22 -8.35
C PHE A 354 23.48 -15.72 -8.02
N VAL A 355 22.38 -16.42 -8.29
CA VAL A 355 22.24 -17.86 -8.03
C VAL A 355 22.25 -18.62 -9.36
N PRO A 356 23.23 -19.51 -9.60
CA PRO A 356 23.25 -20.35 -10.79
C PRO A 356 21.94 -21.17 -10.92
N GLY A 357 21.33 -21.17 -12.11
CA GLY A 357 20.07 -21.88 -12.37
C GLY A 357 18.79 -21.11 -12.01
N VAL A 358 18.90 -19.92 -11.39
CA VAL A 358 17.81 -18.96 -11.23
C VAL A 358 18.01 -17.81 -12.22
N GLU A 359 17.94 -18.14 -13.51
CA GLU A 359 18.04 -17.17 -14.59
C GLU A 359 16.63 -16.72 -14.99
N ILE A 360 16.38 -15.41 -14.96
CA ILE A 360 15.22 -14.83 -15.62
C ILE A 360 15.52 -14.82 -17.12
N VAL A 361 15.09 -15.87 -17.81
CA VAL A 361 15.01 -15.82 -19.27
C VAL A 361 13.78 -14.98 -19.56
N VAL A 362 13.99 -13.69 -19.82
CA VAL A 362 12.98 -12.91 -20.55
C VAL A 362 12.82 -13.66 -21.87
N PRO A 363 11.64 -14.21 -22.18
CA PRO A 363 11.46 -14.94 -23.44
C PRO A 363 11.78 -13.97 -24.57
N GLN A 364 12.96 -14.13 -25.16
CA GLN A 364 13.34 -13.35 -26.33
C GLN A 364 12.29 -13.64 -27.40
N PRO A 365 11.79 -12.62 -28.11
CA PRO A 365 10.89 -12.83 -29.23
C PRO A 365 11.51 -13.86 -30.17
N LYS A 366 10.74 -14.88 -30.60
CA LYS A 366 11.25 -15.92 -31.50
C LYS A 366 11.96 -15.33 -32.73
N GLY A 367 11.47 -14.19 -33.22
CA GLY A 367 12.09 -13.44 -34.32
C GLY A 367 13.51 -12.95 -34.02
N GLU A 368 13.80 -12.50 -32.79
CA GLU A 368 15.17 -12.09 -32.40
C GLU A 368 16.09 -13.30 -32.26
N ILE A 369 15.60 -14.41 -31.69
CA ILE A 369 16.36 -15.66 -31.61
C ILE A 369 16.66 -16.19 -33.02
N LEU A 370 15.65 -16.21 -33.91
CA LEU A 370 15.82 -16.59 -35.31
C LEU A 370 16.82 -15.70 -36.01
N GLN A 371 16.72 -14.38 -35.85
CA GLN A 371 17.65 -13.43 -36.48
C GLN A 371 19.10 -13.67 -36.04
N GLN A 372 19.34 -13.90 -34.74
CA GLN A 372 20.69 -14.18 -34.23
C GLN A 372 21.22 -15.53 -34.72
N GLN A 373 20.40 -16.59 -34.65
CA GLN A 373 20.81 -17.93 -35.09
C GLN A 373 21.02 -17.98 -36.60
N PHE A 374 20.13 -17.39 -37.40
CA PHE A 374 20.24 -17.38 -38.86
C PHE A 374 21.40 -16.50 -39.35
N ALA A 375 21.79 -15.45 -38.61
CA ALA A 375 23.02 -14.72 -38.89
C ALA A 375 24.28 -15.59 -38.72
N LEU A 376 24.32 -16.43 -37.67
CA LEU A 376 25.41 -17.38 -37.45
C LEU A 376 25.41 -18.52 -38.48
N ILE A 377 24.23 -19.04 -38.81
CA ILE A 377 24.08 -20.09 -39.82
C ILE A 377 24.50 -19.56 -41.20
N GLY A 378 24.09 -18.34 -41.57
CA GLY A 378 24.46 -17.74 -42.85
C GLY A 378 25.97 -17.58 -43.06
N ALA A 379 26.76 -17.51 -41.97
CA ALA A 379 28.22 -17.44 -42.02
C ALA A 379 28.91 -18.81 -42.24
N MET A 380 28.17 -19.92 -42.20
CA MET A 380 28.71 -21.26 -42.48
C MET A 380 28.93 -21.45 -43.98
N GLU A 381 30.06 -22.05 -44.36
CA GLU A 381 30.43 -22.23 -45.78
C GLU A 381 29.68 -23.37 -46.48
N ASN A 382 29.33 -24.42 -45.75
CA ASN A 382 28.66 -25.59 -46.30
C ASN A 382 27.13 -25.42 -46.26
N LEU A 383 26.50 -25.45 -47.43
CA LEU A 383 25.05 -25.34 -47.60
C LEU A 383 24.27 -26.47 -46.89
N GLU A 384 24.80 -27.70 -46.90
CA GLU A 384 24.14 -28.84 -46.26
C GLU A 384 24.11 -28.69 -44.74
N ASP A 385 25.21 -28.21 -44.15
CA ASP A 385 25.30 -27.92 -42.72
C ASP A 385 24.42 -26.73 -42.32
N ARG A 386 24.31 -25.72 -43.21
CA ARG A 386 23.40 -24.58 -43.03
C ARG A 386 21.95 -25.02 -42.94
N THR A 387 21.50 -25.78 -43.94
CA THR A 387 20.12 -26.26 -44.01
C THR A 387 19.80 -27.20 -42.85
N ARG A 388 20.73 -28.08 -42.46
CA ARG A 388 20.55 -28.94 -41.29
C ARG A 388 20.36 -28.11 -40.02
N ARG A 389 21.26 -27.15 -39.75
CA ARG A 389 21.20 -26.34 -38.54
C ARG A 389 19.99 -25.40 -38.50
N ALA A 390 19.58 -24.86 -39.65
CA ALA A 390 18.37 -24.05 -39.78
C ALA A 390 17.11 -24.84 -39.41
N ASN A 391 16.99 -26.08 -39.91
CA ASN A 391 15.87 -26.96 -39.58
C ASN A 391 15.84 -27.35 -38.09
N GLU A 392 17.00 -27.59 -37.47
CA GLU A 392 17.09 -27.83 -36.03
C GLU A 392 16.58 -26.63 -35.23
N VAL A 393 17.02 -25.41 -35.55
CA VAL A 393 16.58 -24.18 -34.86
C VAL A 393 15.08 -23.93 -35.04
N ILE A 394 14.54 -24.17 -36.24
CA ILE A 394 13.09 -24.08 -36.52
C ILE A 394 12.30 -25.09 -35.70
N ALA A 395 12.78 -26.33 -35.59
CA ALA A 395 12.16 -27.39 -34.80
C ALA A 395 12.24 -27.11 -33.29
N GLU A 396 13.40 -26.65 -32.79
CA GLU A 396 13.61 -26.23 -31.40
C GLU A 396 12.66 -25.10 -31.00
N LEU A 397 12.42 -24.15 -31.91
CA LEU A 397 11.50 -23.04 -31.68
C LEU A 397 10.03 -23.39 -31.98
N GLY A 398 9.75 -24.58 -32.51
CA GLY A 398 8.40 -25.04 -32.84
C GLY A 398 7.66 -24.10 -33.80
N LEU A 399 8.32 -23.68 -34.88
CA LEU A 399 7.68 -22.88 -35.94
C LEU A 399 6.84 -23.78 -36.85
N THR A 400 5.73 -23.25 -37.37
CA THR A 400 4.98 -23.92 -38.44
C THR A 400 5.71 -23.80 -39.78
N ALA A 401 5.34 -24.62 -40.77
CA ALA A 401 5.92 -24.54 -42.11
C ALA A 401 5.75 -23.15 -42.75
N GLU A 402 4.60 -22.49 -42.50
CA GLU A 402 4.32 -21.14 -43.01
C GLU A 402 5.20 -20.08 -42.32
N GLU A 403 5.42 -20.19 -41.02
CA GLU A 403 6.31 -19.28 -40.27
C GLU A 403 7.79 -19.48 -40.62
N ALA A 404 8.17 -20.71 -40.98
CA ALA A 404 9.54 -21.10 -41.28
C ALA A 404 9.98 -20.77 -42.71
N ALA A 405 9.06 -20.74 -43.67
CA ALA A 405 9.33 -20.52 -45.09
C ALA A 405 10.26 -19.31 -45.39
N PRO A 406 9.98 -18.08 -44.92
CA PRO A 406 10.82 -16.92 -45.25
C PRO A 406 12.25 -17.02 -44.68
N TRP A 407 12.46 -17.83 -43.64
CA TRP A 407 13.77 -18.05 -43.04
C TRP A 407 14.57 -19.10 -43.81
N LEU A 408 13.93 -20.21 -44.20
CA LEU A 408 14.55 -21.26 -44.99
C LEU A 408 14.93 -20.75 -46.39
N GLU A 409 14.07 -19.96 -47.02
CA GLU A 409 14.34 -19.32 -48.31
C GLU A 409 15.56 -18.37 -48.26
N ALA A 410 15.82 -17.74 -47.12
CA ALA A 410 16.98 -16.85 -46.95
C ALA A 410 18.32 -17.60 -46.81
N ILE A 411 18.28 -18.93 -46.66
CA ILE A 411 19.46 -19.81 -46.53
C ILE A 411 19.70 -20.62 -47.81
N GLU A 412 18.81 -20.61 -48.79
CA GLU A 412 19.13 -21.09 -50.14
C GLU A 412 19.97 -20.05 -50.90
#